data_AF-A0A843DR85-F1
#
_entry.id   AF-A0A843DR85-F1
#
_cell.length_a   1.000
_cell.length_b   1.000
_cell.length_c   1.000
_cell.angle_alpha   90.00
_cell.angle_beta   90.00
_cell.angle_gamma   90.00
#
_symmetry.space_group_name_H-M   'P 1'
#
loop_
_entity.id
_entity.type
_entity.pdbx_description
1 polymer ?
#
loop_
_entity_poly.entity_id
_entity_poly.type
_entity_poly.pdbx_seq_one_letter_code
_entity_poly.pdbx_strand_id
1 'polypeptide(L)'
;MPDKIEEAEDLALAGKLDEAVAKYDEAIAEDDKNPLAYVGKASVIKAQGKFGECAEELEKALSILPEWNVAKEDEKRFADFCSMLHVLKAEALLYADNPDAAFAELDKADAVRAADAASLVVRANAHAQKKEWDEAGNCLYRAEEWCFLHDDSMLTQVWLTKVHCAQEAGGIFAPEYAAEVYASGNWRMPK
;
A
#
# COMPACT_ATOMS: atom_id res chain seq x y z
N MET A 1 -15.62 6.02 28.72
CA MET A 1 -16.37 5.57 27.53
C MET A 1 -15.34 4.95 26.60
N PRO A 2 -15.66 3.86 25.88
CA PRO A 2 -14.74 3.32 24.89
C PRO A 2 -14.38 4.42 23.88
N ASP A 3 -13.18 4.36 23.34
CA ASP A 3 -12.80 5.22 22.22
C ASP A 3 -13.72 4.89 21.03
N LYS A 4 -14.25 5.90 20.34
CA LYS A 4 -15.11 5.67 19.17
C LYS A 4 -14.36 4.94 18.06
N ILE A 5 -13.06 5.14 17.98
CA ILE A 5 -12.18 4.40 17.06
C ILE A 5 -12.20 2.91 17.43
N GLU A 6 -12.06 2.57 18.71
CA GLU A 6 -12.11 1.18 19.20
C GLU A 6 -13.49 0.54 18.94
N GLU A 7 -14.59 1.27 19.20
CA GLU A 7 -15.94 0.80 18.86
C GLU A 7 -16.09 0.55 17.34
N ALA A 8 -15.53 1.42 16.50
CA ALA A 8 -15.56 1.26 15.06
C ALA A 8 -14.77 0.04 14.59
N GLU A 9 -13.58 -0.20 15.18
CA GLU A 9 -12.74 -1.37 14.91
C GLU A 9 -13.46 -2.68 15.28
N ASP A 10 -14.11 -2.73 16.44
CA ASP A 10 -14.89 -3.89 16.89
C ASP A 10 -16.06 -4.19 15.93
N LEU A 11 -16.77 -3.15 15.49
CA LEU A 11 -17.85 -3.27 14.50
C LEU A 11 -17.33 -3.78 13.15
N ALA A 12 -16.16 -3.28 12.72
CA ALA A 12 -15.53 -3.72 11.48
C ALA A 12 -15.13 -5.20 11.56
N LEU A 13 -14.56 -5.65 12.68
CA LEU A 13 -14.22 -7.06 12.93
C LEU A 13 -15.47 -7.95 12.98
N ALA A 14 -16.60 -7.41 13.46
CA ALA A 14 -17.89 -8.09 13.41
C ALA A 14 -18.56 -8.08 12.01
N GLY A 15 -17.93 -7.48 11.00
CA GLY A 15 -18.45 -7.35 9.64
C GLY A 15 -19.55 -6.30 9.47
N LYS A 16 -19.81 -5.48 10.49
CA LYS A 16 -20.83 -4.43 10.48
C LYS A 16 -20.26 -3.14 9.90
N LEU A 17 -19.90 -3.19 8.62
CA LEU A 17 -19.11 -2.14 7.97
C LEU A 17 -19.80 -0.77 8.00
N ASP A 18 -21.12 -0.69 7.75
CA ASP A 18 -21.84 0.59 7.79
C ASP A 18 -21.91 1.20 9.19
N GLU A 19 -22.09 0.38 10.23
CA GLU A 19 -22.05 0.83 11.63
C GLU A 19 -20.65 1.33 11.99
N ALA A 20 -19.60 0.64 11.53
CA ALA A 20 -18.21 1.05 11.74
C ALA A 20 -17.89 2.39 11.07
N VAL A 21 -18.35 2.62 9.83
CA VAL A 21 -18.19 3.92 9.15
C VAL A 21 -18.87 5.02 9.95
N ALA A 22 -20.11 4.81 10.42
CA ALA A 22 -20.81 5.80 11.23
C ALA A 22 -20.06 6.14 12.52
N LYS A 23 -19.41 5.15 13.15
CA LYS A 23 -18.58 5.38 14.34
C LYS A 23 -17.30 6.14 14.06
N TYR A 24 -16.65 5.89 12.92
CA TYR A 24 -15.53 6.74 12.48
C TYR A 24 -15.98 8.16 12.16
N ASP A 25 -17.16 8.36 11.57
CA ASP A 25 -17.71 9.69 11.32
C ASP A 25 -17.98 10.45 12.63
N GLU A 26 -18.49 9.77 13.67
CA GLU A 26 -18.62 10.34 15.01
C GLU A 26 -17.24 10.70 15.60
N ALA A 27 -16.22 9.85 15.43
CA ALA A 27 -14.86 10.12 15.91
C ALA A 27 -14.23 11.34 15.21
N ILE A 28 -14.40 11.45 13.90
CA ILE A 28 -13.94 12.59 13.09
C ILE A 28 -14.66 13.88 13.50
N ALA A 29 -15.96 13.81 13.82
CA ALA A 29 -16.71 14.98 14.29
C ALA A 29 -16.24 15.49 15.66
N GLU A 30 -15.66 14.63 16.48
CA GLU A 30 -15.08 15.00 17.78
C GLU A 30 -13.64 15.53 17.66
N ASP A 31 -12.83 14.91 16.81
CA ASP A 31 -11.47 15.35 16.50
C ASP A 31 -11.16 15.18 15.02
N ASP A 32 -11.34 16.27 14.26
CA ASP A 32 -11.09 16.32 12.82
C ASP A 32 -9.59 16.36 12.47
N LYS A 33 -8.71 16.44 13.47
CA LYS A 33 -7.25 16.52 13.33
C LYS A 33 -6.54 15.21 13.62
N ASN A 34 -7.26 14.14 13.92
CA ASN A 34 -6.68 12.83 14.13
C ASN A 34 -6.65 12.01 12.82
N PRO A 35 -5.49 11.83 12.16
CA PRO A 35 -5.40 11.10 10.90
C PRO A 35 -5.78 9.61 11.05
N LEU A 36 -5.69 9.04 12.26
CA LEU A 36 -6.02 7.63 12.49
C LEU A 36 -7.51 7.32 12.26
N ALA A 37 -8.41 8.27 12.57
CA ALA A 37 -9.83 8.09 12.34
C ALA A 37 -10.16 7.99 10.85
N TYR A 38 -9.51 8.83 10.02
CA TYR A 38 -9.63 8.80 8.56
C TYR A 38 -9.04 7.51 7.96
N VAL A 39 -7.89 7.06 8.46
CA VAL A 39 -7.25 5.81 8.03
C VAL A 39 -8.11 4.58 8.38
N GLY A 40 -8.65 4.54 9.60
CA GLY A 40 -9.57 3.48 10.03
C GLY A 40 -10.83 3.44 9.16
N LYS A 41 -11.45 4.61 8.93
CA LYS A 41 -12.59 4.75 8.01
C LYS A 41 -12.24 4.27 6.60
N ALA A 42 -11.09 4.65 6.06
CA ALA A 42 -10.64 4.25 4.74
C ALA A 42 -10.49 2.73 4.63
N SER A 43 -10.00 2.05 5.67
CA SER A 43 -9.90 0.58 5.72
C SER A 43 -11.27 -0.09 5.63
N VAL A 44 -12.26 0.42 6.37
CA VAL A 44 -13.63 -0.10 6.32
C VAL A 44 -14.27 0.15 4.95
N ILE A 45 -14.09 1.34 4.38
CA ILE A 45 -14.59 1.69 3.04
C ILE A 45 -13.93 0.81 1.96
N LYS A 46 -12.64 0.50 2.08
CA LYS A 46 -11.95 -0.46 1.22
C LYS A 46 -12.60 -1.85 1.31
N ALA A 47 -12.93 -2.31 2.52
CA ALA A 47 -13.63 -3.58 2.72
C ALA A 47 -15.05 -3.59 2.13
N GLN A 48 -15.69 -2.42 2.01
CA GLN A 48 -16.96 -2.25 1.28
C GLN A 48 -16.78 -2.25 -0.26
N GLY A 49 -15.55 -2.26 -0.78
CA GLY A 49 -15.25 -2.19 -2.21
C GLY A 49 -15.37 -0.79 -2.81
N LYS A 50 -15.51 0.25 -1.99
CA LYS A 50 -15.65 1.65 -2.42
C LYS A 50 -14.28 2.31 -2.56
N PHE A 51 -13.49 1.85 -3.53
CA PHE A 51 -12.07 2.21 -3.61
C PHE A 51 -11.81 3.70 -3.88
N GLY A 52 -12.67 4.38 -4.64
CA GLY A 52 -12.58 5.83 -4.84
C GLY A 52 -12.74 6.62 -3.54
N GLU A 53 -13.78 6.32 -2.76
CA GLU A 53 -14.01 6.94 -1.44
C GLU A 53 -12.87 6.61 -0.46
N CYS A 54 -12.31 5.40 -0.52
CA CYS A 54 -11.14 5.02 0.28
C CYS A 54 -9.93 5.94 -0.01
N ALA A 55 -9.64 6.19 -1.29
CA ALA A 55 -8.55 7.08 -1.68
C ALA A 55 -8.78 8.53 -1.24
N GLU A 56 -10.03 9.00 -1.19
CA GLU A 56 -10.39 10.33 -0.68
C GLU A 56 -10.15 10.44 0.83
N GLU A 57 -10.54 9.45 1.63
CA GLU A 57 -10.29 9.46 3.08
C GLU A 57 -8.79 9.36 3.40
N LEU A 58 -8.02 8.61 2.63
CA LEU A 58 -6.55 8.57 2.75
C LEU A 58 -5.90 9.92 2.39
N GLU A 59 -6.43 10.64 1.40
CA GLU A 59 -5.97 12.00 1.07
C GLU A 59 -6.23 12.98 2.23
N LYS A 60 -7.39 12.88 2.89
CA LYS A 60 -7.66 13.70 4.09
C LYS A 60 -6.65 13.39 5.20
N ALA A 61 -6.39 12.11 5.48
CA ALA A 61 -5.38 11.71 6.46
C ALA A 61 -3.99 12.29 6.13
N LEU A 62 -3.55 12.20 4.86
CA LEU A 62 -2.29 12.77 4.37
C LEU A 62 -2.23 14.30 4.54
N SER A 63 -3.34 15.00 4.34
CA SER A 63 -3.40 16.47 4.48
C SER A 63 -3.27 16.93 5.93
N ILE A 64 -3.76 16.14 6.88
CA ILE A 64 -3.78 16.44 8.31
C ILE A 64 -2.46 16.05 8.98
N LEU A 65 -1.83 14.98 8.49
CA LEU A 65 -0.61 14.42 9.05
C LEU A 65 0.45 15.47 9.43
N PRO A 66 0.85 16.41 8.54
CA PRO A 66 1.88 17.40 8.84
C PRO A 66 1.57 18.27 10.06
N GLU A 67 0.28 18.56 10.30
CA GLU A 67 -0.17 19.35 11.45
C GLU A 67 -0.32 18.51 12.72
N TRP A 68 -0.69 17.23 12.59
CA TRP A 68 -0.79 16.30 13.71
C TRP A 68 0.58 16.05 14.37
N ASN A 69 1.66 16.14 13.60
CA ASN A 69 3.05 15.98 14.06
C ASN A 69 3.61 17.23 14.76
N VAL A 70 2.92 17.75 15.77
CA VAL A 70 3.35 18.94 16.53
C VAL A 70 4.61 18.66 17.37
N ALA A 71 4.93 17.39 17.63
CA ALA A 71 6.10 16.95 18.38
C ALA A 71 7.10 16.26 17.44
N LYS A 72 8.14 17.01 17.03
CA LYS A 72 9.29 16.55 16.19
C LYS A 72 10.15 15.42 16.80
N GLU A 73 9.63 14.68 17.78
CA GLU A 73 10.39 13.69 18.55
C GLU A 73 10.60 12.38 17.78
N ASP A 74 9.80 12.09 16.75
CA ASP A 74 9.94 10.89 15.89
C ASP A 74 9.62 11.18 14.42
N GLU A 75 10.38 12.10 13.82
CA GLU A 75 10.28 12.49 12.40
C GLU A 75 10.32 11.28 11.46
N LYS A 76 11.12 10.26 11.80
CA LYS A 76 11.22 9.03 11.01
C LYS A 76 9.92 8.24 11.04
N ARG A 77 9.34 7.97 12.20
CA ARG A 77 8.06 7.23 12.29
C ARG A 77 6.94 7.95 11.57
N PHE A 78 6.94 9.28 11.63
CA PHE A 78 5.97 10.08 10.87
C PHE A 78 6.19 9.97 9.35
N ALA A 79 7.44 10.05 8.89
CA ALA A 79 7.78 9.81 7.49
C ALA A 79 7.39 8.40 7.03
N ASP A 80 7.68 7.37 7.84
CA ASP A 80 7.30 5.99 7.56
C ASP A 80 5.76 5.84 7.48
N PHE A 81 5.01 6.51 8.35
CA PHE A 81 3.55 6.51 8.31
C PHE A 81 3.01 7.24 7.06
N CYS A 82 3.60 8.39 6.69
CA CYS A 82 3.26 9.10 5.46
C CYS A 82 3.49 8.23 4.21
N SER A 83 4.65 7.58 4.12
CA SER A 83 4.95 6.63 3.03
C SER A 83 3.95 5.47 2.99
N MET A 84 3.59 4.90 4.15
CA MET A 84 2.57 3.85 4.22
C MET A 84 1.22 4.34 3.68
N LEU A 85 0.76 5.54 4.03
CA LEU A 85 -0.51 6.07 3.54
C LEU A 85 -0.51 6.29 2.02
N HIS A 86 0.61 6.74 1.45
CA HIS A 86 0.75 6.84 0.00
C HIS A 86 0.64 5.46 -0.68
N VAL A 87 1.24 4.42 -0.11
CA VAL A 87 1.12 3.04 -0.64
C VAL A 87 -0.33 2.53 -0.54
N LEU A 88 -1.00 2.74 0.59
CA LEU A 88 -2.42 2.36 0.77
C LEU A 88 -3.32 3.09 -0.23
N LYS A 89 -3.05 4.37 -0.47
CA LYS A 89 -3.82 5.19 -1.43
C LYS A 89 -3.57 4.72 -2.86
N ALA A 90 -2.31 4.41 -3.21
CA ALA A 90 -1.96 3.83 -4.50
C ALA A 90 -2.71 2.51 -4.73
N GLU A 91 -2.76 1.64 -3.71
CA GLU A 91 -3.49 0.38 -3.78
C GLU A 91 -5.00 0.60 -3.98
N ALA A 92 -5.60 1.56 -3.27
CA ALA A 92 -7.00 1.92 -3.47
C ALA A 92 -7.27 2.45 -4.89
N LEU A 93 -6.40 3.32 -5.41
CA LEU A 93 -6.50 3.85 -6.78
C LEU A 93 -6.36 2.74 -7.83
N LEU A 94 -5.51 1.76 -7.58
CA LEU A 94 -5.34 0.61 -8.44
C LEU A 94 -6.61 -0.25 -8.52
N TYR A 95 -7.26 -0.52 -7.38
CA TYR A 95 -8.55 -1.22 -7.38
C TYR A 95 -9.70 -0.38 -7.98
N ALA A 96 -9.52 0.93 -8.09
CA ALA A 96 -10.42 1.83 -8.81
C ALA A 96 -10.07 1.96 -10.32
N ASP A 97 -9.27 1.03 -10.87
CA ASP A 97 -8.81 1.01 -12.26
C ASP A 97 -8.07 2.29 -12.70
N ASN A 98 -7.33 2.92 -11.79
CA ASN A 98 -6.55 4.13 -12.06
C ASN A 98 -5.04 3.91 -11.78
N PRO A 99 -4.34 3.13 -12.63
CA PRO A 99 -2.93 2.79 -12.42
C PRO A 99 -1.98 3.99 -12.53
N ASP A 100 -2.30 4.98 -13.38
CA ASP A 100 -1.45 6.17 -13.53
C ASP A 100 -1.44 7.04 -12.27
N ALA A 101 -2.60 7.19 -11.61
CA ALA A 101 -2.67 7.86 -10.31
C ALA A 101 -1.98 7.04 -9.20
N ALA A 102 -2.06 5.70 -9.27
CA ALA A 102 -1.35 4.83 -8.34
C ALA A 102 0.17 5.00 -8.42
N PHE A 103 0.74 5.08 -9.64
CA PHE A 103 2.18 5.37 -9.81
C PHE A 103 2.58 6.70 -9.18
N ALA A 104 1.77 7.76 -9.39
CA ALA A 104 2.06 9.07 -8.82
C ALA A 104 2.09 9.05 -7.28
N GLU A 105 1.24 8.25 -6.63
CA GLU A 105 1.27 8.06 -5.18
C GLU A 105 2.46 7.19 -4.73
N LEU A 106 2.82 6.14 -5.47
CA LEU A 106 4.01 5.33 -5.18
C LEU A 106 5.31 6.15 -5.30
N ASP A 107 5.40 7.06 -6.27
CA ASP A 107 6.57 7.93 -6.42
C ASP A 107 6.70 8.91 -5.24
N LYS A 108 5.57 9.36 -4.67
CA LYS A 108 5.57 10.13 -3.41
C LYS A 108 6.03 9.27 -2.23
N ALA A 109 5.59 8.01 -2.15
CA ALA A 109 6.05 7.09 -1.11
C ALA A 109 7.56 6.84 -1.18
N ASP A 110 8.09 6.66 -2.40
CA ASP A 110 9.51 6.43 -2.69
C ASP A 110 10.38 7.65 -2.39
N ALA A 111 9.82 8.86 -2.55
CA ALA A 111 10.49 10.11 -2.19
C ALA A 111 10.70 10.25 -0.67
N VAL A 112 9.89 9.56 0.13
CA VAL A 112 9.98 9.58 1.60
C VAL A 112 10.92 8.48 2.11
N ARG A 113 10.79 7.25 1.59
CA ARG A 113 11.69 6.13 1.91
C ARG A 113 11.88 5.24 0.69
N ALA A 114 12.98 4.51 0.64
CA ALA A 114 13.21 3.55 -0.43
C ALA A 114 12.08 2.50 -0.51
N ALA A 115 11.75 2.11 -1.74
CA ALA A 115 10.72 1.13 -2.05
C ALA A 115 10.89 -0.16 -1.25
N ASP A 116 9.82 -0.60 -0.60
CA ASP A 116 9.70 -1.87 0.10
C ASP A 116 8.91 -2.90 -0.70
N ALA A 117 8.79 -4.12 -0.16
CA ALA A 117 8.04 -5.18 -0.85
C ALA A 117 6.58 -4.78 -1.16
N ALA A 118 5.91 -4.07 -0.24
CA ALA A 118 4.52 -3.66 -0.42
C ALA A 118 4.35 -2.67 -1.59
N SER A 119 5.11 -1.57 -1.60
CA SER A 119 5.11 -0.59 -2.69
C SER A 119 5.48 -1.21 -4.03
N LEU A 120 6.46 -2.12 -4.06
CA LEU A 120 6.87 -2.84 -5.28
C LEU A 120 5.79 -3.79 -5.80
N VAL A 121 5.04 -4.47 -4.92
CA VAL A 121 3.91 -5.31 -5.33
C VAL A 121 2.76 -4.47 -5.90
N VAL A 122 2.43 -3.34 -5.28
CA VAL A 122 1.40 -2.43 -5.82
C VAL A 122 1.86 -1.86 -7.17
N ARG A 123 3.14 -1.49 -7.31
CA ARG A 123 3.72 -1.04 -8.58
C ARG A 123 3.66 -2.12 -9.66
N ALA A 124 3.97 -3.36 -9.31
CA ALA A 124 3.87 -4.50 -10.21
C ALA A 124 2.45 -4.69 -10.73
N ASN A 125 1.46 -4.63 -9.84
CA ASN A 125 0.06 -4.79 -10.22
C ASN A 125 -0.43 -3.61 -11.11
N ALA A 126 0.07 -2.40 -10.89
CA ALA A 126 -0.21 -1.25 -11.75
C ALA A 126 0.32 -1.45 -13.18
N HIS A 127 1.56 -1.94 -13.33
CA HIS A 127 2.10 -2.32 -14.64
C HIS A 127 1.33 -3.48 -15.28
N ALA A 128 0.93 -4.48 -14.50
CA ALA A 128 0.13 -5.61 -14.97
C ALA A 128 -1.22 -5.17 -15.54
N GLN A 129 -1.94 -4.23 -14.89
CA GLN A 129 -3.18 -3.65 -15.44
C GLN A 129 -2.96 -2.98 -16.81
N LYS A 130 -1.78 -2.39 -17.02
CA LYS A 130 -1.38 -1.78 -18.29
C LYS A 130 -0.80 -2.77 -19.30
N LYS A 131 -0.68 -4.05 -18.92
CA LYS A 131 -0.04 -5.13 -19.71
C LYS A 131 1.45 -4.89 -19.99
N GLU A 132 2.10 -4.11 -19.13
CA GLU A 132 3.53 -3.82 -19.11
C GLU A 132 4.23 -4.93 -18.30
N TRP A 133 4.25 -6.14 -18.86
CA TRP A 133 4.62 -7.34 -18.09
C TRP A 133 6.07 -7.31 -17.61
N ASP A 134 7.00 -6.88 -18.47
CA ASP A 134 8.43 -6.84 -18.16
C ASP A 134 8.71 -5.95 -16.94
N GLU A 135 8.10 -4.76 -16.91
CA GLU A 135 8.15 -3.82 -15.80
C GLU A 135 7.45 -4.37 -14.55
N ALA A 136 6.29 -5.01 -14.73
CA ALA A 136 5.53 -5.57 -13.63
C ALA A 136 6.38 -6.53 -12.82
N GLY A 137 7.02 -7.50 -13.46
CA GLY A 137 7.79 -8.43 -12.68
C GLY A 137 9.25 -8.04 -12.46
N ASN A 138 9.82 -7.04 -13.15
CA ASN A 138 11.00 -6.33 -12.61
C ASN A 138 10.71 -5.84 -11.18
N CYS A 139 9.53 -5.27 -10.93
CA CYS A 139 9.11 -4.88 -9.59
C CYS A 139 8.96 -6.09 -8.65
N LEU A 140 8.38 -7.20 -9.11
CA LEU A 140 8.21 -8.41 -8.28
C LEU A 140 9.53 -9.09 -7.91
N TYR A 141 10.53 -9.08 -8.79
CA TYR A 141 11.86 -9.58 -8.48
C TYR A 141 12.56 -8.73 -7.42
N ARG A 142 12.43 -7.40 -7.52
CA ARG A 142 12.92 -6.48 -6.48
C ARG A 142 12.16 -6.66 -5.17
N ALA A 143 10.85 -6.94 -5.22
CA ALA A 143 10.05 -7.19 -4.02
C ALA A 143 10.47 -8.49 -3.33
N GLU A 144 10.73 -9.54 -4.11
CA GLU A 144 11.22 -10.83 -3.63
C GLU A 144 12.58 -10.69 -2.95
N GLU A 145 13.51 -9.98 -3.60
CA GLU A 145 14.81 -9.65 -3.02
C GLU A 145 14.67 -8.89 -1.70
N TRP A 146 13.81 -7.87 -1.66
CA TRP A 146 13.56 -7.10 -0.46
C TRP A 146 13.04 -8.00 0.67
N CYS A 147 12.09 -8.92 0.38
CA CYS A 147 11.58 -9.87 1.36
C CYS A 147 12.69 -10.76 1.93
N PHE A 148 13.60 -11.26 1.09
CA PHE A 148 14.73 -12.08 1.55
C PHE A 148 15.70 -11.32 2.45
N LEU A 149 15.94 -10.03 2.17
CA LEU A 149 16.85 -9.20 2.95
C LEU A 149 16.27 -8.80 4.33
N HIS A 150 14.94 -8.73 4.44
CA HIS A 150 14.26 -8.21 5.63
C HIS A 150 13.42 -9.25 6.39
N ASP A 151 13.45 -10.52 5.97
CA ASP A 151 12.63 -11.62 6.52
C ASP A 151 11.12 -11.28 6.52
N ASP A 152 10.65 -10.76 5.38
CA ASP A 152 9.29 -10.26 5.27
C ASP A 152 8.28 -11.35 4.87
N SER A 153 7.15 -11.38 5.58
CA SER A 153 6.01 -12.27 5.34
C SER A 153 5.38 -12.17 3.94
N MET A 154 5.61 -11.06 3.23
CA MET A 154 5.06 -10.78 1.89
C MET A 154 5.60 -11.70 0.79
N LEU A 155 6.66 -12.49 1.05
CA LEU A 155 7.25 -13.38 0.04
C LEU A 155 6.21 -14.28 -0.66
N THR A 156 5.23 -14.79 0.11
CA THR A 156 4.16 -15.63 -0.44
C THR A 156 3.29 -14.86 -1.42
N GLN A 157 2.92 -13.61 -1.09
CA GLN A 157 2.14 -12.74 -1.96
C GLN A 157 2.92 -12.38 -3.22
N VAL A 158 4.23 -12.09 -3.10
CA VAL A 158 5.10 -11.80 -4.24
C VAL A 158 5.11 -12.97 -5.21
N TRP A 159 5.30 -14.20 -4.74
CA TRP A 159 5.30 -15.39 -5.58
C TRP A 159 3.95 -15.65 -6.26
N LEU A 160 2.84 -15.52 -5.53
CA LEU A 160 1.50 -15.66 -6.12
C LEU A 160 1.28 -14.63 -7.23
N THR A 161 1.70 -13.39 -7.01
CA THR A 161 1.58 -12.31 -7.99
C THR A 161 2.43 -12.59 -9.23
N LYS A 162 3.65 -13.14 -9.07
CA LYS A 162 4.51 -13.54 -10.21
C LYS A 162 3.85 -14.63 -11.05
N VAL A 163 3.26 -15.64 -10.41
CA VAL A 163 2.57 -16.74 -11.11
C VAL A 163 1.37 -16.20 -11.88
N HIS A 164 0.57 -15.32 -11.27
CA HIS A 164 -0.57 -14.70 -11.92
C HIS A 164 -0.16 -13.88 -13.15
N CYS A 165 0.83 -12.99 -12.99
CA CYS A 165 1.34 -12.18 -14.11
C CYS A 165 1.90 -13.06 -15.25
N ALA A 166 2.63 -14.13 -14.94
CA ALA A 166 3.16 -15.05 -15.96
C ALA A 166 2.04 -15.79 -16.72
N GLN A 167 0.96 -16.18 -16.02
CA GLN A 167 -0.21 -16.79 -16.66
C GLN A 167 -0.90 -15.82 -17.62
N GLU A 168 -1.10 -14.57 -17.21
CA GLU A 168 -1.75 -13.55 -18.06
C GLU A 168 -0.88 -13.12 -19.25
N ALA A 169 0.44 -13.07 -19.07
CA ALA A 169 1.39 -12.78 -20.14
C ALA A 169 1.52 -13.91 -21.18
N GLY A 170 1.02 -15.11 -20.87
CA GLY A 170 1.07 -16.27 -21.78
C GLY A 170 2.46 -16.88 -21.95
N GLY A 171 3.37 -16.69 -20.99
CA GLY A 171 4.77 -17.15 -21.10
C GLY A 171 5.55 -17.13 -19.79
N ILE A 172 6.75 -17.71 -19.81
CA ILE A 172 7.65 -17.69 -18.66
C ILE A 172 8.18 -16.28 -18.47
N PHE A 173 7.93 -15.75 -17.29
CA PHE A 173 8.31 -14.42 -16.88
C PHE A 173 9.79 -14.40 -16.45
N ALA A 174 10.68 -13.83 -17.27
CA ALA A 174 12.12 -13.74 -17.01
C ALA A 174 12.70 -12.41 -17.55
N PRO A 175 12.45 -11.29 -16.88
CA PRO A 175 12.96 -9.99 -17.31
C PRO A 175 14.48 -9.95 -17.16
N GLU A 176 15.15 -9.05 -17.90
CA GLU A 176 16.62 -8.96 -17.92
C GLU A 176 17.22 -8.83 -16.51
N TYR A 177 16.57 -8.07 -15.61
CA TYR A 177 16.97 -7.97 -14.21
C TYR A 177 17.03 -9.33 -13.50
N ALA A 178 16.04 -10.20 -13.72
CA ALA A 178 16.03 -11.53 -13.13
C ALA A 178 17.18 -12.39 -13.66
N ALA A 179 17.48 -12.29 -14.96
CA ALA A 179 18.60 -13.01 -15.56
C ALA A 179 19.94 -12.56 -14.95
N GLU A 180 20.13 -11.28 -14.70
CA GLU A 180 21.33 -10.75 -14.03
C GLU A 180 21.45 -11.22 -12.58
N VAL A 181 20.36 -11.14 -11.81
CA VAL A 181 20.31 -11.59 -10.41
C VAL A 181 20.66 -13.08 -10.32
N TYR A 182 20.03 -13.93 -11.15
CA TYR A 182 20.28 -15.37 -11.13
C TYR A 182 21.65 -15.77 -11.71
N ALA A 183 22.14 -15.07 -12.74
CA ALA A 183 23.46 -15.33 -13.31
C ALA A 183 24.60 -14.98 -12.33
N SER A 184 24.41 -13.96 -11.49
CA SER A 184 25.40 -13.55 -10.49
C SER A 184 25.53 -14.54 -9.33
N GLY A 185 24.50 -15.35 -9.05
CA GLY A 185 24.40 -16.20 -7.85
C GLY A 185 24.37 -15.41 -6.53
N ASN A 186 24.39 -14.08 -6.57
CA ASN A 186 24.55 -13.21 -5.42
C ASN A 186 23.24 -12.46 -5.14
N TRP A 187 22.24 -13.22 -4.72
CA TRP A 187 20.88 -12.78 -4.41
C TRP A 187 20.78 -11.77 -3.25
N ARG A 188 21.88 -11.48 -2.55
CA ARG A 188 21.92 -10.49 -1.46
C ARG A 188 22.38 -9.10 -1.88
N MET A 189 23.00 -8.97 -3.06
CA MET A 189 23.55 -7.72 -3.59
C MET A 189 23.72 -7.82 -5.12
N PRO A 190 22.67 -7.54 -5.92
CA PRO A 190 22.83 -7.23 -7.33
C PRO A 190 23.66 -5.95 -7.48
N LYS A 191 24.49 -5.90 -8.52
CA LYS A 191 25.42 -4.79 -8.77
C LYS A 191 24.73 -3.55 -9.29
#